data_AF-Q8P4Y1-F1
#
_entry.id   AF-Q8P4Y1-F1
#
_cell.length_a   1.000
_cell.length_b   1.000
_cell.length_c   1.000
_cell.angle_alpha   90.00
_cell.angle_beta   90.00
_cell.angle_gamma   90.00
#
_symmetry.space_group_name_H-M   'P 1'
#
loop_
_entity.id
_entity.type
_entity.pdbx_description
1 polymer ?
#
loop_
_entity_poly.entity_id
_entity_poly.type
_entity_poly.pdbx_seq_one_letter_code
_entity_poly.pdbx_strand_id
1 'polypeptide(L)'
;MKPSSPLSDPSVTPFLQRSPTLQAGLAQLNRDNIGVVWGTAGAGTYLVPRTQVVIDENAVGNGARIARSLSHEIGHHRFSEQSDQSSKNGYVTSMLRGEAAATLSNALIRREIINNNGPDIGISGSGTRPQQYQAIADQQMAGRITRDAALNQIAQVFKTEKPSVGPSKTYEQYYGDYYDKYIAPLQRKQGRPEPGGVGDISTSDVKQGGLGPESPSVSPKTTLLPSQPGHADHALYQQIRGGVMQLDAQHGKEWDGASQRMTASLLALAKEEGLSRVDHVALNNPTPQLAGGEKVFVVQGALNDPAHQRAHMPTIEAVQTPEIQSFDRLQALNQTQAQAREQQQALEQSQQAVSQAGPSMTR
;
A
#
# COMPACT_ATOMS: atom_id res chain seq x y z
N MET A 1 -25.76 3.28 -23.61
CA MET A 1 -24.51 4.03 -23.89
C MET A 1 -23.75 4.17 -22.57
N LYS A 2 -22.43 4.02 -22.59
CA LYS A 2 -21.57 4.15 -21.39
C LYS A 2 -21.51 5.63 -20.96
N PRO A 3 -21.78 5.96 -19.68
CA PRO A 3 -21.59 7.31 -19.16
C PRO A 3 -20.11 7.73 -19.18
N SER A 4 -19.81 9.02 -19.29
CA SER A 4 -18.43 9.52 -19.36
C SER A 4 -17.60 9.23 -18.11
N SER A 5 -18.24 9.08 -16.95
CA SER A 5 -17.63 8.66 -15.69
C SER A 5 -18.62 7.87 -14.82
N PRO A 6 -18.15 7.10 -13.82
CA PRO A 6 -19.03 6.40 -12.87
C PRO A 6 -19.99 7.33 -12.14
N LEU A 7 -19.58 8.57 -11.83
CA LEU A 7 -20.42 9.55 -11.15
C LEU A 7 -21.50 10.15 -12.07
N SER A 8 -21.32 10.08 -13.39
CA SER A 8 -22.32 10.50 -14.37
C SER A 8 -23.33 9.39 -14.73
N ASP A 9 -23.16 8.19 -14.18
CA ASP A 9 -24.12 7.09 -14.39
C ASP A 9 -25.44 7.39 -13.67
N PRO A 10 -26.57 7.53 -14.37
CA PRO A 10 -27.84 7.91 -13.73
C PRO A 10 -28.27 6.91 -12.65
N SER A 11 -27.85 5.64 -12.76
CA SER A 11 -28.19 4.60 -11.78
C SER A 11 -27.55 4.84 -10.41
N VAL A 12 -26.45 5.61 -10.29
CA VAL A 12 -25.80 5.89 -9.00
C VAL A 12 -26.51 7.00 -8.21
N THR A 13 -27.25 7.87 -8.90
CA THR A 13 -27.90 9.07 -8.32
C THR A 13 -28.77 8.78 -7.09
N PRO A 14 -29.63 7.74 -7.08
CA PRO A 14 -30.47 7.43 -5.92
C PRO A 14 -29.67 7.08 -4.66
N PHE A 15 -28.43 6.59 -4.79
CA PHE A 15 -27.57 6.26 -3.66
C PHE A 15 -26.84 7.50 -3.15
N LEU A 16 -26.34 8.34 -4.06
CA LEU A 16 -25.69 9.60 -3.71
C LEU A 16 -26.64 10.51 -2.91
N GLN A 17 -27.89 10.63 -3.32
CA GLN A 17 -28.89 11.47 -2.65
C GLN A 17 -29.26 10.99 -1.24
N ARG A 18 -28.97 9.73 -0.90
CA ARG A 18 -29.36 9.07 0.35
C ARG A 18 -28.21 8.92 1.33
N SER A 19 -27.01 9.41 0.99
CA SER A 19 -25.84 9.29 1.84
C SER A 19 -25.01 10.58 1.87
N PRO A 20 -25.23 11.46 2.86
CA PRO A 20 -24.34 12.58 3.12
C PRO A 20 -22.89 12.15 3.34
N THR A 21 -22.65 10.98 3.94
CA THR A 21 -21.29 10.45 4.15
C THR A 21 -20.60 10.10 2.83
N LEU A 22 -21.31 9.46 1.90
CA LEU A 22 -20.79 9.18 0.55
C LEU A 22 -20.51 10.47 -0.21
N GLN A 23 -21.43 11.44 -0.18
CA GLN A 23 -21.23 12.75 -0.81
C GLN A 23 -19.99 13.47 -0.23
N ALA A 24 -19.83 13.48 1.09
CA ALA A 24 -18.67 14.08 1.75
C ALA A 24 -17.36 13.39 1.37
N GLY A 25 -17.37 12.06 1.24
CA GLY A 25 -16.22 11.29 0.75
C GLY A 25 -15.85 11.64 -0.69
N LEU A 26 -16.84 11.74 -1.59
CA LEU A 26 -16.62 12.18 -2.97
C LEU A 26 -16.10 13.62 -3.05
N ALA A 27 -16.63 14.51 -2.20
CA ALA A 27 -16.14 15.89 -2.10
C ALA A 27 -14.70 15.96 -1.59
N GLN A 28 -14.29 15.03 -0.71
CA GLN A 28 -12.88 14.91 -0.28
C GLN A 28 -12.00 14.42 -1.42
N LEU A 29 -12.41 13.38 -2.16
CA LEU A 29 -11.67 12.91 -3.35
C LEU A 29 -11.47 14.05 -4.35
N ASN A 30 -12.51 14.83 -4.64
CA ASN A 30 -12.41 15.97 -5.54
C ASN A 30 -11.46 17.06 -5.02
N ARG A 31 -11.50 17.38 -3.71
CA ARG A 31 -10.57 18.34 -3.09
C ARG A 31 -9.12 17.86 -3.16
N ASP A 32 -8.91 16.55 -3.09
CA ASP A 32 -7.59 15.93 -3.18
C ASP A 32 -7.15 15.67 -4.63
N ASN A 33 -7.91 16.17 -5.62
CA ASN A 33 -7.70 15.96 -7.05
C ASN A 33 -7.68 14.48 -7.47
N ILE A 34 -8.48 13.66 -6.79
CA ILE A 34 -8.67 12.24 -7.10
C ILE A 34 -9.92 12.08 -7.95
N GLY A 35 -9.73 11.76 -9.23
CA GLY A 35 -10.82 11.51 -10.17
C GLY A 35 -11.58 10.22 -9.86
N VAL A 36 -12.80 10.08 -10.36
CA VAL A 36 -13.53 8.81 -10.36
C VAL A 36 -13.74 8.41 -11.82
N VAL A 37 -13.13 7.32 -12.24
CA VAL A 37 -13.06 6.93 -13.66
C VAL A 37 -13.47 5.48 -13.88
N TRP A 38 -13.87 5.16 -15.10
CA TRP A 38 -14.07 3.77 -15.52
C TRP A 38 -12.72 3.09 -15.76
N GLY A 39 -12.56 1.87 -15.25
CA GLY A 39 -11.48 0.97 -15.61
C GLY A 39 -11.91 -0.04 -16.68
N THR A 40 -11.00 -0.92 -17.06
CA THR A 40 -11.29 -2.03 -17.98
C THR A 40 -12.28 -3.01 -17.37
N ALA A 41 -13.26 -3.46 -18.17
CA ALA A 41 -14.23 -4.46 -17.77
C ALA A 41 -13.54 -5.73 -17.21
N GLY A 42 -13.87 -6.09 -15.96
CA GLY A 42 -13.37 -7.28 -15.28
C GLY A 42 -12.00 -7.11 -14.60
N ALA A 43 -11.36 -5.94 -14.72
CA ALA A 43 -10.10 -5.64 -14.05
C ALA A 43 -10.28 -5.27 -12.55
N GLY A 44 -11.53 -5.21 -12.07
CA GLY A 44 -11.85 -4.89 -10.69
C GLY A 44 -11.94 -3.39 -10.40
N THR A 45 -12.14 -3.08 -9.12
CA THR A 45 -12.19 -1.72 -8.58
C THR A 45 -11.00 -1.52 -7.67
N TYR A 46 -10.37 -0.35 -7.71
CA TYR A 46 -9.25 -0.03 -6.84
C TYR A 46 -9.01 1.49 -6.80
N LEU A 47 -8.47 1.96 -5.68
CA LEU A 47 -7.87 3.28 -5.54
C LEU A 47 -6.45 3.28 -6.09
N VAL A 48 -6.19 4.19 -7.03
CA VAL A 48 -4.88 4.61 -7.50
C VAL A 48 -4.52 5.84 -6.65
N PRO A 49 -3.61 5.70 -5.66
CA PRO A 49 -3.41 6.74 -4.65
C PRO A 49 -3.16 8.11 -5.28
N ARG A 50 -3.89 9.12 -4.77
CA ARG A 50 -3.80 10.54 -5.17
C ARG A 50 -4.08 10.87 -6.64
N THR A 51 -4.63 9.95 -7.41
CA THR A 51 -4.92 10.22 -8.83
C THR A 51 -6.35 9.85 -9.17
N GLN A 52 -6.76 8.62 -8.92
CA GLN A 52 -8.10 8.19 -9.31
C GLN A 52 -8.63 7.00 -8.51
N VAL A 53 -9.93 6.99 -8.28
CA VAL A 53 -10.70 5.79 -7.99
C VAL A 53 -11.12 5.18 -9.33
N VAL A 54 -10.71 3.93 -9.56
CA VAL A 54 -11.07 3.18 -10.76
C VAL A 54 -12.23 2.25 -10.43
N ILE A 55 -13.36 2.42 -11.12
CA ILE A 55 -14.55 1.57 -11.02
C ILE A 55 -14.57 0.61 -12.22
N ASP A 56 -14.77 -0.68 -11.96
CA ASP A 56 -14.92 -1.71 -13.01
C ASP A 56 -16.06 -1.33 -13.96
N GLU A 57 -15.79 -1.27 -15.26
CA GLU A 57 -16.79 -0.97 -16.30
C GLU A 57 -17.96 -1.95 -16.33
N ASN A 58 -17.80 -3.18 -15.82
CA ASN A 58 -18.92 -4.10 -15.63
C ASN A 58 -19.96 -3.61 -14.60
N ALA A 59 -19.74 -2.46 -13.95
CA ALA A 59 -20.71 -1.81 -13.09
C ALA A 59 -21.59 -0.76 -13.81
N VAL A 60 -21.37 -0.50 -15.10
CA VAL A 60 -22.21 0.44 -15.89
C VAL A 60 -23.69 0.04 -15.80
N GLY A 61 -24.54 1.00 -15.45
CA GLY A 61 -25.98 0.80 -15.22
C GLY A 61 -26.33 0.11 -13.91
N ASN A 62 -25.35 -0.27 -13.08
CA ASN A 62 -25.56 -0.90 -11.78
C ASN A 62 -25.11 0.03 -10.64
N GLY A 63 -25.97 0.99 -10.31
CA GLY A 63 -25.71 2.00 -9.28
C GLY A 63 -25.40 1.44 -7.90
N ALA A 64 -26.01 0.31 -7.52
CA ALA A 64 -25.73 -0.35 -6.25
C ALA A 64 -24.28 -0.82 -6.20
N ARG A 65 -23.79 -1.46 -7.29
CA ARG A 65 -22.40 -1.88 -7.42
C ARG A 65 -21.44 -0.70 -7.44
N ILE A 66 -21.77 0.38 -8.16
CA ILE A 66 -20.95 1.60 -8.20
C ILE A 66 -20.86 2.22 -6.79
N ALA A 67 -22.00 2.41 -6.11
CA ALA A 67 -22.04 3.01 -4.77
C ALA A 67 -21.30 2.15 -3.72
N ARG A 68 -21.43 0.83 -3.79
CA ARG A 68 -20.66 -0.11 -2.95
C ARG A 68 -19.15 0.05 -3.16
N SER A 69 -18.71 0.03 -4.41
CA SER A 69 -17.32 0.25 -4.79
C SER A 69 -16.80 1.60 -4.27
N LEU A 70 -17.50 2.70 -4.55
CA LEU A 70 -17.11 4.04 -4.08
C LEU A 70 -17.00 4.11 -2.55
N SER A 71 -17.95 3.52 -1.84
CA SER A 71 -17.96 3.51 -0.38
C SER A 71 -16.74 2.79 0.21
N HIS A 72 -16.28 1.73 -0.47
CA HIS A 72 -15.07 0.98 -0.12
C HIS A 72 -13.81 1.81 -0.38
N GLU A 73 -13.65 2.35 -1.59
CA GLU A 73 -12.47 3.13 -1.97
C GLU A 73 -12.32 4.43 -1.17
N ILE A 74 -13.43 5.07 -0.78
CA ILE A 74 -13.41 6.20 0.16
C ILE A 74 -12.84 5.79 1.52
N GLY A 75 -13.12 4.56 1.98
CA GLY A 75 -12.57 4.06 3.23
C GLY A 75 -11.06 3.84 3.14
N HIS A 76 -10.55 3.33 2.00
CA HIS A 76 -9.10 3.30 1.74
C HIS A 76 -8.49 4.69 1.75
N HIS A 77 -9.08 5.64 1.02
CA HIS A 77 -8.57 7.01 0.94
C HIS A 77 -8.50 7.72 2.29
N ARG A 78 -9.47 7.45 3.17
CA ARG A 78 -9.54 8.05 4.51
C ARG A 78 -8.70 7.33 5.57
N PHE A 79 -8.12 6.18 5.24
CA PHE A 79 -7.31 5.41 6.17
C PHE A 79 -5.84 5.85 6.09
N SER A 80 -5.23 6.12 7.24
CA SER A 80 -3.90 6.75 7.30
C SER A 80 -3.01 6.17 8.42
N GLU A 81 -3.07 4.87 8.65
CA GLU A 81 -2.18 4.21 9.61
C GLU A 81 -0.90 3.76 8.91
N GLN A 82 0.23 3.87 9.60
CA GLN A 82 1.51 3.38 9.10
C GLN A 82 1.58 1.86 9.23
N SER A 83 2.20 1.19 8.27
CA SER A 83 2.46 -0.25 8.38
C SER A 83 3.39 -0.51 9.56
N ASP A 84 3.03 -1.46 10.44
CA ASP A 84 3.95 -1.93 11.48
C ASP A 84 4.85 -3.00 10.89
N GLN A 85 6.08 -2.62 10.54
CA GLN A 85 7.02 -3.57 9.95
C GLN A 85 7.78 -4.37 11.01
N SER A 86 7.60 -4.14 12.32
CA SER A 86 8.48 -4.71 13.37
C SER A 86 8.42 -6.24 13.51
N SER A 87 7.35 -6.86 13.02
CA SER A 87 7.17 -8.31 13.00
C SER A 87 6.26 -8.72 11.85
N LYS A 88 6.31 -10.00 11.44
CA LYS A 88 5.37 -10.53 10.44
C LYS A 88 3.90 -10.30 10.85
N ASN A 89 3.58 -10.52 12.12
CA ASN A 89 2.22 -10.35 12.63
C ASN A 89 1.78 -8.88 12.62
N GLY A 90 2.66 -7.97 13.05
CA GLY A 90 2.42 -6.52 12.99
C GLY A 90 2.16 -6.07 11.55
N TYR A 91 2.98 -6.55 10.61
CA TYR A 91 2.87 -6.15 9.21
C TYR A 91 1.56 -6.63 8.60
N VAL A 92 1.27 -7.92 8.71
CA VAL A 92 0.01 -8.52 8.21
C VAL A 92 -1.20 -7.81 8.83
N THR A 93 -1.17 -7.53 10.15
CA THR A 93 -2.27 -6.84 10.83
C THR A 93 -2.45 -5.42 10.30
N SER A 94 -1.37 -4.66 10.15
CA SER A 94 -1.43 -3.28 9.64
C SER A 94 -1.97 -3.21 8.20
N MET A 95 -1.60 -4.16 7.34
CA MET A 95 -2.11 -4.25 5.98
C MET A 95 -3.61 -4.60 5.96
N LEU A 96 -4.03 -5.57 6.78
CA LEU A 96 -5.45 -5.97 6.89
C LEU A 96 -6.34 -4.86 7.47
N ARG A 97 -5.78 -3.94 8.28
CA ARG A 97 -6.54 -2.80 8.80
C ARG A 97 -6.94 -1.80 7.73
N GLY A 98 -6.18 -1.69 6.63
CA GLY A 98 -6.57 -0.91 5.46
C GLY A 98 -7.82 -1.46 4.78
N GLU A 99 -7.86 -2.76 4.52
CA GLU A 99 -9.04 -3.48 4.01
C GLU A 99 -10.22 -3.39 4.98
N ALA A 100 -9.94 -3.47 6.29
CA ALA A 100 -10.95 -3.33 7.31
C ALA A 100 -11.58 -1.94 7.32
N ALA A 101 -10.79 -0.88 7.11
CA ALA A 101 -11.28 0.49 7.05
C ALA A 101 -12.16 0.73 5.81
N ALA A 102 -11.78 0.18 4.67
CA ALA A 102 -12.57 0.20 3.43
C ALA A 102 -13.90 -0.53 3.59
N THR A 103 -13.86 -1.74 4.17
CA THR A 103 -15.04 -2.56 4.46
C THR A 103 -15.98 -1.90 5.46
N LEU A 104 -15.43 -1.32 6.53
CA LEU A 104 -16.21 -0.59 7.52
C LEU A 104 -16.88 0.64 6.91
N SER A 105 -16.16 1.40 6.08
CA SER A 105 -16.72 2.53 5.34
C SER A 105 -17.91 2.10 4.47
N ASN A 106 -17.78 1.02 3.71
CA ASN A 106 -18.88 0.46 2.94
C ASN A 106 -20.08 0.06 3.82
N ALA A 107 -19.85 -0.65 4.92
CA ALA A 107 -20.91 -1.08 5.82
C ALA A 107 -21.68 0.11 6.44
N LEU A 108 -20.97 1.15 6.88
CA LEU A 108 -21.55 2.35 7.47
C LEU A 108 -22.35 3.17 6.44
N ILE A 109 -21.80 3.39 5.24
CA ILE A 109 -22.50 4.10 4.17
C ILE A 109 -23.74 3.33 3.72
N ARG A 110 -23.64 2.00 3.56
CA ARG A 110 -24.80 1.16 3.27
C ARG A 110 -25.90 1.34 4.31
N ARG A 111 -25.54 1.33 5.59
CA ARG A 111 -26.51 1.51 6.69
C ARG A 111 -27.15 2.89 6.63
N GLU A 112 -26.38 3.95 6.37
CA GLU A 112 -26.89 5.31 6.17
C GLU A 112 -27.91 5.39 5.03
N ILE A 113 -27.59 4.78 3.87
CA ILE A 113 -28.50 4.72 2.71
C ILE A 113 -29.82 4.03 3.08
N ILE A 114 -29.76 2.86 3.73
CA ILE A 114 -30.95 2.10 4.15
C ILE A 114 -31.78 2.91 5.16
N ASN A 115 -31.13 3.56 6.13
CA ASN A 115 -31.81 4.39 7.12
C ASN A 115 -32.51 5.61 6.49
N ASN A 116 -32.02 6.09 5.35
CA ASN A 116 -32.63 7.15 4.56
C ASN A 116 -33.63 6.62 3.51
N ASN A 117 -34.13 5.39 3.66
CA ASN A 117 -35.05 4.71 2.73
C ASN A 117 -34.48 4.50 1.31
N GLY A 118 -33.16 4.40 1.20
CA GLY A 118 -32.48 4.06 -0.04
C GLY A 118 -32.36 2.54 -0.26
N PRO A 119 -32.08 2.10 -1.50
CA PRO A 119 -31.86 0.69 -1.81
C PRO A 119 -30.56 0.17 -1.19
N ASP A 120 -30.52 -1.14 -0.95
CA ASP A 120 -29.35 -1.80 -0.40
C ASP A 120 -28.20 -1.89 -1.43
N ILE A 121 -27.05 -1.27 -1.13
CA ILE A 121 -25.82 -1.37 -1.94
C ILE A 121 -25.01 -2.65 -1.70
N GLY A 122 -25.30 -3.38 -0.62
CA GLY A 122 -24.55 -4.54 -0.15
C GLY A 122 -23.18 -4.18 0.46
N ILE A 123 -22.52 -5.19 1.02
CA ILE A 123 -21.14 -5.08 1.52
C ILE A 123 -20.25 -6.00 0.68
N SER A 124 -19.10 -5.49 0.23
CA SER A 124 -18.11 -6.31 -0.50
C SER A 124 -17.60 -7.45 0.38
N GLY A 125 -17.46 -8.65 -0.20
CA GLY A 125 -17.05 -9.85 0.51
C GLY A 125 -17.77 -11.09 -0.02
N SER A 126 -17.29 -12.27 0.38
CA SER A 126 -17.82 -13.57 -0.08
C SER A 126 -18.43 -14.39 1.07
N GLY A 127 -19.39 -15.26 0.74
CA GLY A 127 -20.03 -16.15 1.71
C GLY A 127 -20.82 -15.37 2.78
N THR A 128 -20.60 -15.70 4.05
CA THR A 128 -21.29 -15.09 5.21
C THR A 128 -20.60 -13.84 5.76
N ARG A 129 -19.50 -13.40 5.14
CA ARG A 129 -18.69 -12.27 5.62
C ARG A 129 -19.41 -10.92 5.56
N PRO A 130 -20.20 -10.60 4.51
CA PRO A 130 -21.02 -9.38 4.52
C PRO A 130 -21.90 -9.24 5.77
N GLN A 131 -22.48 -10.34 6.27
CA GLN A 131 -23.27 -10.34 7.49
C GLN A 131 -22.40 -10.10 8.74
N GLN A 132 -21.19 -10.66 8.79
CA GLN A 132 -20.24 -10.43 9.88
C GLN A 132 -19.77 -8.96 9.92
N TYR A 133 -19.40 -8.40 8.76
CA TYR A 133 -19.03 -6.99 8.64
C TYR A 133 -20.16 -6.06 9.05
N GLN A 134 -21.40 -6.38 8.64
CA GLN A 134 -22.58 -5.64 9.08
C GLN A 134 -22.74 -5.68 10.60
N ALA A 135 -22.62 -6.85 11.23
CA ALA A 135 -22.77 -6.98 12.68
C ALA A 135 -21.74 -6.15 13.44
N ILE A 136 -20.48 -6.12 12.97
CA ILE A 136 -19.41 -5.30 13.57
C ILE A 136 -19.71 -3.80 13.39
N ALA A 137 -20.12 -3.38 12.19
CA ALA A 137 -20.50 -1.99 11.93
C ALA A 137 -21.69 -1.55 12.79
N ASP A 138 -22.70 -2.40 12.97
CA ASP A 138 -23.87 -2.14 13.81
C ASP A 138 -23.47 -1.99 15.29
N GLN A 139 -22.50 -2.79 15.78
CA GLN A 139 -21.95 -2.64 17.13
C GLN A 139 -21.20 -1.31 17.30
N GLN A 140 -20.41 -0.90 16.31
CA GLN A 140 -19.69 0.38 16.33
C GLN A 140 -20.66 1.56 16.30
N MET A 141 -21.68 1.53 15.45
CA MET A 141 -22.70 2.58 15.37
C MET A 141 -23.51 2.68 16.67
N ALA A 142 -23.77 1.56 17.34
CA ALA A 142 -24.43 1.54 18.64
C ALA A 142 -23.51 1.96 19.80
N GLY A 143 -22.25 2.35 19.54
CA GLY A 143 -21.29 2.74 20.56
C GLY A 143 -20.80 1.60 21.46
N ARG A 144 -21.08 0.33 21.10
CA ARG A 144 -20.68 -0.85 21.89
C ARG A 144 -19.20 -1.19 21.72
N ILE A 145 -18.61 -0.82 20.59
CA ILE A 145 -17.19 -0.97 20.30
C ILE A 145 -16.64 0.32 19.70
N THR A 146 -15.35 0.58 19.92
CA THR A 146 -14.66 1.69 19.29
C THR A 146 -14.44 1.43 17.79
N ARG A 147 -14.13 2.49 17.02
CA ARG A 147 -13.70 2.33 15.63
C ARG A 147 -12.47 1.41 15.53
N ASP A 148 -11.51 1.57 16.42
CA ASP A 148 -10.30 0.74 16.44
C ASP A 148 -10.62 -0.75 16.66
N ALA A 149 -11.50 -1.04 17.62
CA ALA A 149 -11.97 -2.41 17.86
C ALA A 149 -12.72 -2.98 16.65
N ALA A 150 -13.53 -2.17 15.96
CA ALA A 150 -14.21 -2.58 14.74
C ALA A 150 -13.22 -2.93 13.61
N LEU A 151 -12.18 -2.10 13.41
CA LEU A 151 -11.12 -2.37 12.43
C LEU A 151 -10.39 -3.67 12.74
N ASN A 152 -10.04 -3.91 14.01
CA ASN A 152 -9.39 -5.15 14.43
C ASN A 152 -10.29 -6.38 14.18
N GLN A 153 -11.57 -6.32 14.52
CA GLN A 153 -12.49 -7.45 14.31
C GLN A 153 -12.71 -7.72 12.81
N ILE A 154 -12.89 -6.68 12.00
CA ILE A 154 -13.04 -6.85 10.54
C ILE A 154 -11.75 -7.41 9.95
N ALA A 155 -10.57 -6.92 10.35
CA ALA A 155 -9.28 -7.44 9.89
C ALA A 155 -9.13 -8.94 10.15
N GLN A 156 -9.57 -9.44 11.33
CA GLN A 156 -9.54 -10.87 11.63
C GLN A 156 -10.45 -11.70 10.72
N VAL A 157 -11.62 -11.19 10.36
CA VAL A 157 -12.51 -11.85 9.40
C VAL A 157 -11.88 -11.83 7.99
N PHE A 158 -11.32 -10.69 7.60
CA PHE A 158 -10.71 -10.44 6.28
C PHE A 158 -9.45 -11.27 6.03
N LYS A 159 -8.71 -11.60 7.09
CA LYS A 159 -7.48 -12.40 7.06
C LYS A 159 -7.58 -13.71 6.25
N THR A 160 -8.77 -14.32 6.26
CA THR A 160 -9.07 -15.59 5.56
C THR A 160 -9.64 -15.40 4.16
N GLU A 161 -9.90 -14.16 3.74
CA GLU A 161 -10.29 -13.84 2.36
C GLU A 161 -9.12 -13.96 1.40
N LYS A 162 -9.44 -14.02 0.10
CA LYS A 162 -8.47 -14.12 -0.98
C LYS A 162 -8.43 -12.80 -1.75
N PRO A 163 -7.25 -12.19 -2.00
CA PRO A 163 -7.16 -10.98 -2.80
C PRO A 163 -7.52 -11.25 -4.26
N SER A 164 -8.15 -10.26 -4.90
CA SER A 164 -8.46 -10.31 -6.34
C SER A 164 -7.20 -10.44 -7.20
N VAL A 165 -6.06 -9.91 -6.73
CA VAL A 165 -4.77 -9.94 -7.41
C VAL A 165 -3.94 -11.21 -7.13
N GLY A 166 -4.40 -12.11 -6.26
CA GLY A 166 -3.67 -13.31 -5.84
C GLY A 166 -4.56 -14.42 -5.27
N PRO A 167 -5.50 -14.98 -6.05
CA PRO A 167 -6.59 -15.83 -5.54
C PRO A 167 -6.15 -17.21 -5.02
N SER A 168 -4.87 -17.57 -5.18
CA SER A 168 -4.31 -18.81 -4.66
C SER A 168 -3.95 -18.76 -3.17
N LYS A 169 -3.88 -17.56 -2.58
CA LYS A 169 -3.47 -17.34 -1.18
C LYS A 169 -4.55 -16.57 -0.40
N THR A 170 -4.59 -16.76 0.91
CA THR A 170 -5.34 -15.84 1.79
C THR A 170 -4.61 -14.51 1.92
N TYR A 171 -5.28 -13.44 2.37
CA TYR A 171 -4.61 -12.16 2.65
C TYR A 171 -3.49 -12.31 3.70
N GLU A 172 -3.67 -13.16 4.72
CA GLU A 172 -2.57 -13.49 5.67
C GLU A 172 -1.35 -14.03 4.95
N GLN A 173 -1.53 -15.02 4.09
CA GLN A 173 -0.45 -15.65 3.35
C GLN A 173 0.17 -14.65 2.38
N TYR A 174 -0.66 -13.86 1.70
CA TYR A 174 -0.21 -12.87 0.73
C TYR A 174 0.71 -11.81 1.37
N TYR A 175 0.25 -11.14 2.44
CA TYR A 175 1.08 -10.14 3.14
C TYR A 175 2.23 -10.79 3.92
N GLY A 176 2.01 -11.98 4.48
CA GLY A 176 3.02 -12.72 5.23
C GLY A 176 4.19 -13.16 4.35
N ASP A 177 3.93 -13.63 3.14
CA ASP A 177 4.97 -14.02 2.19
C ASP A 177 5.75 -12.80 1.67
N TYR A 178 5.07 -11.66 1.48
CA TYR A 178 5.73 -10.41 1.14
C TYR A 178 6.71 -9.98 2.25
N TYR A 179 6.26 -10.06 3.51
CA TYR A 179 7.10 -9.78 4.66
C TYR A 179 8.35 -10.65 4.70
N ASP A 180 8.18 -11.97 4.57
CA ASP A 180 9.29 -12.93 4.62
C ASP A 180 10.28 -12.73 3.49
N LYS A 181 9.78 -12.36 2.29
CA LYS A 181 10.60 -12.15 1.10
C LYS A 181 11.36 -10.83 1.13
N TYR A 182 10.75 -9.75 1.62
CA TYR A 182 11.29 -8.39 1.44
C TYR A 182 11.64 -7.64 2.71
N ILE A 183 10.90 -7.84 3.80
CA ILE A 183 11.07 -7.05 5.03
C ILE A 183 12.00 -7.77 6.00
N ALA A 184 11.74 -9.04 6.30
CA ALA A 184 12.53 -9.82 7.24
C ALA A 184 14.04 -9.89 6.89
N PRO A 185 14.45 -10.07 5.61
CA PRO A 185 15.87 -10.09 5.26
C PRO A 185 16.58 -8.76 5.52
N LEU A 186 15.88 -7.62 5.32
CA LEU A 186 16.41 -6.29 5.62
C LEU A 186 16.62 -6.09 7.12
N GLN A 187 15.69 -6.55 7.95
CA GLN A 187 15.81 -6.44 9.42
C GLN A 187 16.93 -7.30 9.98
N ARG A 188 17.11 -8.52 9.46
CA ARG A 188 18.23 -9.38 9.86
C ARG A 188 19.58 -8.73 9.55
N LYS A 189 19.72 -8.06 8.38
CA LYS A 189 20.91 -7.27 8.04
C LYS A 189 21.15 -6.12 9.03
N GLN A 190 20.12 -5.62 9.70
CA GLN A 190 20.20 -4.57 10.73
C GLN A 190 20.45 -5.11 12.16
N GLY A 191 20.62 -6.42 12.34
CA GLY A 191 20.78 -7.00 13.68
C GLY A 191 19.52 -6.89 14.55
N ARG A 192 18.34 -6.70 13.94
CA ARG A 192 17.03 -6.75 14.59
C ARG A 192 16.41 -8.12 14.34
N PRO A 193 16.66 -9.13 15.21
CA PRO A 193 15.94 -10.39 15.10
C PRO A 193 14.45 -10.15 15.36
N GLU A 194 13.59 -10.87 14.63
CA GLU A 194 12.15 -10.96 14.95
C GLU A 194 12.01 -11.23 16.46
N PRO A 195 11.08 -10.56 17.17
CA PRO A 195 10.66 -11.03 18.48
C PRO A 195 10.20 -12.47 18.29
N GLY A 196 10.97 -13.43 18.81
CA GLY A 196 10.70 -14.84 18.61
C GLY A 196 9.25 -15.13 18.98
N GLY A 197 8.50 -15.74 18.06
CA GLY A 197 7.17 -16.26 18.38
C GLY A 197 7.33 -17.20 19.56
N VAL A 198 6.89 -16.78 20.75
CA VAL A 198 6.96 -17.57 21.96
C VAL A 198 6.01 -18.75 21.78
N GLY A 199 6.57 -19.87 21.35
CA GLY A 199 6.01 -21.17 21.65
C GLY A 199 6.09 -21.38 23.16
N ASP A 200 4.94 -21.71 23.76
CA ASP A 200 4.73 -22.24 25.10
C ASP A 200 5.67 -21.73 26.22
N ILE A 201 5.23 -20.67 26.91
CA ILE A 201 5.43 -20.58 28.36
C ILE A 201 4.08 -20.28 29.00
N SER A 202 3.45 -21.36 29.43
CA SER A 202 2.39 -21.32 30.43
C SER A 202 3.04 -21.02 31.79
N THR A 203 2.94 -19.78 32.28
CA THR A 203 2.90 -19.50 33.73
C THR A 203 2.24 -18.15 33.97
N SER A 204 1.05 -18.25 34.55
CA SER A 204 0.39 -17.31 35.46
C SER A 204 1.33 -16.32 36.16
N ASP A 205 1.05 -15.02 36.00
CA ASP A 205 1.01 -14.01 37.08
C ASP A 205 0.61 -12.64 36.50
N VAL A 206 -0.70 -12.39 36.39
CA VAL A 206 -1.25 -11.04 36.18
C VAL A 206 -1.55 -10.44 37.55
N LYS A 207 -0.66 -9.58 38.03
CA LYS A 207 -0.96 -8.65 39.13
C LYS A 207 -1.19 -7.26 38.55
N GLN A 208 -2.44 -6.81 38.67
CA GLN A 208 -2.90 -5.45 38.42
C GLN A 208 -2.06 -4.41 39.17
N GLY A 209 -1.79 -3.27 38.52
CA GLY A 209 -1.38 -2.06 39.20
C GLY A 209 -1.05 -0.90 38.27
N GLY A 210 -1.81 0.20 38.38
CA GLY A 210 -1.25 1.55 38.25
C GLY A 210 -1.65 2.37 37.02
N LEU A 211 -2.72 3.15 37.18
CA LEU A 211 -3.01 4.36 36.38
C LEU A 211 -1.85 5.36 36.50
N GLY A 212 -1.36 5.84 35.36
CA GLY A 212 -0.42 6.98 35.24
C GLY A 212 -0.82 7.86 34.05
N PRO A 213 -0.65 9.19 34.12
CA PRO A 213 -1.41 10.15 33.33
C PRO A 213 -0.94 10.28 31.88
N GLU A 214 -1.87 10.78 31.06
CA GLU A 214 -1.80 11.08 29.64
C GLU A 214 -0.44 11.60 29.16
N SER A 215 0.18 10.87 28.22
CA SER A 215 1.23 11.42 27.36
C SER A 215 0.59 12.16 26.19
N PRO A 216 0.99 13.40 25.89
CA PRO A 216 0.32 14.24 24.91
C PRO A 216 0.46 13.65 23.51
N SER A 217 -0.67 13.56 22.82
CA SER A 217 -0.80 13.15 21.43
C SER A 217 0.01 14.08 20.52
N VAL A 218 1.21 13.63 20.11
CA VAL A 218 1.94 14.25 19.01
C VAL A 218 1.14 14.00 17.75
N SER A 219 0.61 15.06 17.15
CA SER A 219 -0.08 15.00 15.86
C SER A 219 0.85 14.34 14.82
N PRO A 220 0.42 13.29 14.10
CA PRO A 220 1.27 12.65 13.11
C PRO A 220 1.51 13.63 11.96
N LYS A 221 2.76 14.08 11.79
CA LYS A 221 3.21 14.73 10.57
C LYS A 221 2.91 13.77 9.42
N THR A 222 2.12 14.20 8.45
CA THR A 222 1.81 13.41 7.26
C THR A 222 3.13 13.07 6.56
N THR A 223 3.56 11.80 6.61
CA THR A 223 4.79 11.35 5.95
C THR A 223 4.64 11.55 4.44
N LEU A 224 5.54 12.32 3.83
CA LEU A 224 5.54 12.52 2.38
C LEU A 224 5.86 11.18 1.69
N LEU A 225 5.10 10.84 0.64
CA LEU A 225 5.37 9.66 -0.20
C LEU A 225 6.35 10.01 -1.33
N PRO A 226 7.06 9.03 -1.90
CA PRO A 226 7.97 9.24 -3.02
C PRO A 226 7.33 9.86 -4.26
N SER A 227 6.03 9.64 -4.46
CA SER A 227 5.26 10.27 -5.53
C SER A 227 5.05 11.78 -5.35
N GLN A 228 5.44 12.37 -4.21
CA GLN A 228 5.25 13.81 -3.92
C GLN A 228 6.51 14.64 -4.11
N PRO A 229 6.38 15.84 -4.70
CA PRO A 229 7.42 16.85 -4.63
C PRO A 229 7.86 17.09 -3.19
N GLY A 230 9.17 17.14 -2.97
CA GLY A 230 9.77 17.31 -1.64
C GLY A 230 10.16 16.01 -0.92
N HIS A 231 9.78 14.83 -1.42
CA HIS A 231 10.36 13.58 -0.95
C HIS A 231 11.77 13.36 -1.52
N ALA A 232 12.69 12.81 -0.74
CA ALA A 232 14.08 12.60 -1.14
C ALA A 232 14.20 11.74 -2.43
N ASP A 233 13.36 10.73 -2.57
CA ASP A 233 13.34 9.84 -3.75
C ASP A 233 12.46 10.32 -4.90
N HIS A 234 11.88 11.53 -4.81
CA HIS A 234 10.94 12.00 -5.84
C HIS A 234 11.56 12.09 -7.23
N ALA A 235 12.83 12.52 -7.32
CA ALA A 235 13.52 12.62 -8.60
C ALA A 235 13.66 11.24 -9.29
N LEU A 236 14.06 10.22 -8.52
CA LEU A 236 14.19 8.85 -9.02
C LEU A 236 12.82 8.26 -9.39
N TYR A 237 11.79 8.54 -8.58
CA TYR A 237 10.40 8.16 -8.89
C TYR A 237 9.96 8.73 -10.25
N GLN A 238 10.23 10.01 -10.53
CA GLN A 238 9.84 10.64 -11.79
C GLN A 238 10.58 10.07 -13.00
N GLN A 239 11.87 9.73 -12.86
CA GLN A 239 12.64 9.07 -13.91
C GLN A 239 12.03 7.71 -14.28
N ILE A 240 11.75 6.89 -13.27
CA ILE A 240 11.13 5.57 -13.47
C ILE A 240 9.73 5.70 -14.06
N ARG A 241 8.92 6.63 -13.54
CA ARG A 241 7.59 6.93 -14.08
C ARG A 241 7.65 7.28 -15.57
N GLY A 242 8.58 8.15 -15.96
CA GLY A 242 8.81 8.50 -17.36
C GLY A 242 9.18 7.29 -18.22
N GLY A 243 10.05 6.42 -17.72
CA GLY A 243 10.40 5.16 -18.40
C GLY A 243 9.22 4.19 -18.55
N VAL A 244 8.38 4.04 -17.52
CA VAL A 244 7.17 3.22 -17.58
C VAL A 244 6.15 3.80 -18.57
N MET A 245 5.95 5.12 -18.57
CA MET A 245 5.08 5.78 -19.56
C MET A 245 5.54 5.54 -21.00
N GLN A 246 6.86 5.59 -21.24
CA GLN A 246 7.43 5.28 -22.55
C GLN A 246 7.22 3.80 -22.91
N LEU A 247 7.43 2.90 -21.95
CA LEU A 247 7.21 1.47 -22.13
C LEU A 247 5.75 1.15 -22.48
N ASP A 248 4.80 1.76 -21.76
CA ASP A 248 3.36 1.61 -22.01
C ASP A 248 3.00 2.11 -23.43
N ALA A 249 3.49 3.31 -23.81
CA ALA A 249 3.26 3.87 -25.13
C ALA A 249 3.81 2.99 -26.26
N GLN A 250 4.98 2.37 -26.07
CA GLN A 250 5.57 1.42 -27.03
C GLN A 250 4.69 0.19 -27.27
N HIS A 251 3.86 -0.19 -26.29
CA HIS A 251 2.97 -1.34 -26.37
C HIS A 251 1.50 -0.94 -26.60
N GLY A 252 1.22 0.33 -26.93
CA GLY A 252 -0.13 0.83 -27.18
C GLY A 252 -1.03 0.77 -25.94
N LYS A 253 -0.44 0.78 -24.74
CA LYS A 253 -1.13 0.76 -23.46
C LYS A 253 -1.19 2.17 -22.90
N GLU A 254 -2.35 2.58 -22.41
CA GLU A 254 -2.51 3.83 -21.67
C GLU A 254 -1.99 3.70 -20.25
N TRP A 255 -1.62 4.84 -19.65
CA TRP A 255 -1.25 4.87 -18.24
C TRP A 255 -2.44 4.46 -17.35
N ASP A 256 -2.20 3.50 -16.47
CA ASP A 256 -3.21 2.89 -15.61
C ASP A 256 -2.65 2.51 -14.22
N GLY A 257 -3.47 1.85 -13.40
CA GLY A 257 -3.04 1.40 -12.07
C GLY A 257 -1.90 0.38 -12.08
N ALA A 258 -1.78 -0.45 -13.13
CA ALA A 258 -0.65 -1.38 -13.26
C ALA A 258 0.66 -0.63 -13.50
N SER A 259 0.61 0.47 -14.26
CA SER A 259 1.73 1.37 -14.54
C SER A 259 2.26 2.03 -13.27
N GLN A 260 1.33 2.48 -12.41
CA GLN A 260 1.70 3.05 -11.11
C GLN A 260 2.33 2.02 -10.17
N ARG A 261 1.72 0.83 -10.06
CA ARG A 261 2.28 -0.28 -9.26
C ARG A 261 3.66 -0.69 -9.75
N MET A 262 3.86 -0.76 -11.06
CA MET A 262 5.17 -1.01 -11.67
C MET A 262 6.16 0.08 -11.28
N THR A 263 5.80 1.35 -11.39
CA THR A 263 6.67 2.49 -11.03
C THR A 263 7.14 2.39 -9.58
N ALA A 264 6.23 2.13 -8.65
CA ALA A 264 6.55 2.00 -7.23
C ALA A 264 7.44 0.78 -6.95
N SER A 265 7.12 -0.38 -7.54
CA SER A 265 7.92 -1.60 -7.42
C SER A 265 9.34 -1.41 -7.93
N LEU A 266 9.47 -0.77 -9.09
CA LEU A 266 10.76 -0.47 -9.72
C LEU A 266 11.58 0.55 -8.92
N LEU A 267 10.94 1.52 -8.25
CA LEU A 267 11.63 2.43 -7.36
C LEU A 267 12.25 1.71 -6.17
N ALA A 268 11.49 0.82 -5.53
CA ALA A 268 12.00 0.02 -4.42
C ALA A 268 13.16 -0.89 -4.88
N LEU A 269 13.02 -1.53 -6.04
CA LEU A 269 14.07 -2.34 -6.66
C LEU A 269 15.34 -1.52 -6.97
N ALA A 270 15.20 -0.36 -7.60
CA ALA A 270 16.32 0.51 -7.94
C ALA A 270 17.13 0.91 -6.69
N LYS A 271 16.43 1.25 -5.61
CA LYS A 271 17.04 1.65 -4.34
C LYS A 271 17.69 0.50 -3.59
N GLU A 272 17.10 -0.69 -3.66
CA GLU A 272 17.69 -1.91 -3.11
C GLU A 272 19.00 -2.28 -3.79
N GLU A 273 19.04 -2.18 -5.12
CA GLU A 273 20.21 -2.50 -5.95
C GLU A 273 21.21 -1.33 -6.06
N GLY A 274 20.99 -0.25 -5.29
CA GLY A 274 21.92 0.87 -5.19
C GLY A 274 21.97 1.79 -6.42
N LEU A 275 20.97 1.72 -7.31
CA LEU A 275 20.86 2.65 -8.43
C LEU A 275 20.55 4.07 -7.93
N SER A 276 21.31 5.03 -8.41
CA SER A 276 21.19 6.45 -8.05
C SER A 276 20.30 7.24 -9.01
N ARG A 277 20.13 6.73 -10.24
CA ARG A 277 19.24 7.22 -11.29
C ARG A 277 18.76 6.05 -12.14
N VAL A 278 17.67 6.25 -12.87
CA VAL A 278 17.20 5.30 -13.89
C VAL A 278 17.07 6.02 -15.23
N ASP A 279 17.87 5.59 -16.20
CA ASP A 279 17.90 6.15 -17.55
C ASP A 279 16.95 5.40 -18.49
N HIS A 280 16.71 4.10 -18.23
CA HIS A 280 15.79 3.28 -19.03
C HIS A 280 14.95 2.31 -18.17
N VAL A 281 13.70 2.10 -18.59
CA VAL A 281 12.86 0.98 -18.17
C VAL A 281 12.57 0.13 -19.39
N ALA A 282 12.86 -1.17 -19.32
CA ALA A 282 12.74 -2.06 -20.48
C ALA A 282 12.25 -3.46 -20.09
N LEU A 283 11.59 -4.14 -21.03
CA LEU A 283 11.23 -5.54 -20.90
C LEU A 283 12.33 -6.44 -21.45
N ASN A 284 12.42 -7.69 -20.98
CA ASN A 284 13.31 -8.65 -21.63
C ASN A 284 12.81 -8.99 -23.05
N ASN A 285 13.78 -9.22 -23.93
CA ASN A 285 13.55 -9.91 -25.19
C ASN A 285 13.29 -11.40 -24.94
N PRO A 286 12.55 -12.08 -25.85
CA PRO A 286 12.38 -13.52 -25.78
C PRO A 286 13.73 -14.25 -25.90
N THR A 287 13.92 -15.28 -25.08
CA THR A 287 15.03 -16.23 -25.13
C THR A 287 14.47 -17.65 -25.18
N PRO A 288 15.30 -18.69 -25.39
CA PRO A 288 14.81 -20.08 -25.35
C PRO A 288 14.20 -20.47 -24.00
N GLN A 289 14.47 -19.73 -22.91
CA GLN A 289 14.01 -20.02 -21.56
C GLN A 289 12.93 -19.06 -21.05
N LEU A 290 12.78 -17.87 -21.64
CA LEU A 290 11.88 -16.81 -21.17
C LEU A 290 11.14 -16.19 -22.36
N ALA A 291 9.83 -16.09 -22.29
CA ALA A 291 9.07 -15.27 -23.23
C ALA A 291 9.45 -13.78 -23.07
N GLY A 292 9.24 -13.01 -24.14
CA GLY A 292 9.41 -11.56 -24.09
C GLY A 292 8.42 -10.95 -23.09
N GLY A 293 8.88 -9.98 -22.30
CA GLY A 293 8.02 -9.29 -21.32
C GLY A 293 7.86 -9.98 -19.97
N GLU A 294 8.44 -11.16 -19.75
CA GLU A 294 8.39 -11.83 -18.44
C GLU A 294 9.14 -11.08 -17.32
N LYS A 295 10.15 -10.30 -17.67
CA LYS A 295 10.95 -9.48 -16.75
C LYS A 295 10.98 -8.03 -17.19
N VAL A 296 10.92 -7.15 -16.21
CA VAL A 296 11.13 -5.71 -16.38
C VAL A 296 12.44 -5.30 -15.71
N PHE A 297 13.17 -4.39 -16.36
CA PHE A 297 14.49 -3.91 -15.98
C PHE A 297 14.44 -2.41 -15.73
N VAL A 298 15.19 -1.97 -14.73
CA VAL A 298 15.64 -0.57 -14.59
C VAL A 298 17.14 -0.53 -14.89
N VAL A 299 17.56 0.43 -15.71
CA VAL A 299 18.95 0.56 -16.16
C VAL A 299 19.48 1.95 -15.88
N GLN A 300 20.68 2.02 -15.32
CA GLN A 300 21.48 3.23 -15.15
C GLN A 300 22.66 3.19 -16.14
N GLY A 301 22.73 4.17 -17.03
CA GLY A 301 23.67 4.23 -18.15
C GLY A 301 23.01 3.91 -19.49
N ALA A 302 23.75 4.09 -20.57
CA ALA A 302 23.27 3.79 -21.92
C ALA A 302 23.16 2.27 -22.14
N LEU A 303 22.15 1.81 -22.87
CA LEU A 303 21.90 0.36 -23.09
C LEU A 303 23.06 -0.36 -23.81
N ASN A 304 23.86 0.37 -24.59
CA ASN A 304 25.04 -0.14 -25.29
C ASN A 304 26.36 0.06 -24.53
N ASP A 305 26.32 0.70 -23.36
CA ASP A 305 27.48 0.85 -22.50
C ASP A 305 27.66 -0.42 -21.65
N PRO A 306 28.79 -1.16 -21.76
CA PRO A 306 29.03 -2.34 -20.94
C PRO A 306 29.13 -2.03 -19.44
N ALA A 307 29.37 -0.77 -19.05
CA ALA A 307 29.42 -0.34 -17.66
C ALA A 307 28.03 0.03 -17.09
N HIS A 308 26.94 -0.14 -17.85
CA HIS A 308 25.60 0.12 -17.31
C HIS A 308 25.32 -0.78 -16.10
N GLN A 309 24.62 -0.23 -15.12
CA GLN A 309 24.08 -0.99 -14.00
C GLN A 309 22.62 -1.30 -14.29
N ARG A 310 22.17 -2.50 -13.90
CA ARG A 310 20.77 -2.90 -14.12
C ARG A 310 20.26 -3.72 -12.96
N ALA A 311 18.99 -3.54 -12.65
CA ALA A 311 18.22 -4.38 -11.76
C ALA A 311 16.98 -4.89 -12.50
N HIS A 312 16.43 -6.01 -12.05
CA HIS A 312 15.25 -6.58 -12.68
C HIS A 312 14.34 -7.32 -11.71
N MET A 313 13.07 -7.44 -12.08
CA MET A 313 12.08 -8.24 -11.36
C MET A 313 11.06 -8.85 -12.36
N PRO A 314 10.29 -9.89 -11.96
CA PRO A 314 9.21 -10.40 -12.79
C PRO A 314 8.18 -9.31 -13.08
N THR A 315 7.78 -9.15 -14.34
CA THR A 315 6.81 -8.11 -14.75
C THR A 315 5.48 -8.29 -14.05
N ILE A 316 5.03 -9.54 -13.89
CA ILE A 316 3.79 -9.86 -13.19
C ILE A 316 3.83 -9.39 -11.73
N GLU A 317 4.99 -9.49 -11.09
CA GLU A 317 5.18 -9.01 -9.73
C GLU A 317 5.14 -7.48 -9.68
N ALA A 318 5.83 -6.80 -10.59
CA ALA A 318 5.85 -5.34 -10.66
C ALA A 318 4.46 -4.73 -10.85
N VAL A 319 3.59 -5.37 -11.65
CA VAL A 319 2.23 -4.87 -11.91
C VAL A 319 1.18 -5.33 -10.90
N GLN A 320 1.50 -6.30 -10.02
CA GLN A 320 0.56 -6.82 -9.02
C GLN A 320 0.85 -6.30 -7.61
N THR A 321 2.12 -5.96 -7.29
CA THR A 321 2.48 -5.44 -5.97
C THR A 321 1.78 -4.09 -5.73
N PRO A 322 0.93 -3.97 -4.69
CA PRO A 322 0.30 -2.71 -4.34
C PRO A 322 1.35 -1.62 -4.09
N GLU A 323 1.08 -0.40 -4.55
CA GLU A 323 2.02 0.74 -4.45
C GLU A 323 2.48 0.96 -3.00
N ILE A 324 1.54 0.86 -2.05
CA ILE A 324 1.84 1.04 -0.62
C ILE A 324 2.92 0.06 -0.12
N GLN A 325 2.88 -1.21 -0.56
CA GLN A 325 3.88 -2.20 -0.15
C GLN A 325 5.27 -1.88 -0.70
N SER A 326 5.33 -1.34 -1.91
CA SER A 326 6.61 -0.92 -2.51
C SER A 326 7.18 0.30 -1.78
N PHE A 327 6.33 1.24 -1.36
CA PHE A 327 6.76 2.39 -0.55
C PHE A 327 7.17 2.01 0.86
N ASP A 328 6.47 1.06 1.49
CA ASP A 328 6.86 0.47 2.77
C ASP A 328 8.25 -0.15 2.69
N ARG A 329 8.52 -0.91 1.63
CA ARG A 329 9.84 -1.48 1.34
C ARG A 329 10.89 -0.40 1.13
N LEU A 330 10.58 0.63 0.34
CA LEU A 330 11.49 1.76 0.11
C LEU A 330 11.82 2.51 1.42
N GLN A 331 10.83 2.72 2.28
CA GLN A 331 11.04 3.37 3.58
C GLN A 331 12.01 2.54 4.44
N ALA A 332 11.86 1.21 4.48
CA ALA A 332 12.78 0.32 5.16
C ALA A 332 14.21 0.40 4.58
N LEU A 333 14.34 0.44 3.25
CA LEU A 333 15.63 0.59 2.56
C LEU A 333 16.30 1.92 2.91
N ASN A 334 15.56 3.02 2.90
CA ASN A 334 16.07 4.34 3.25
C ASN A 334 16.56 4.42 4.69
N GLN A 335 15.80 3.86 5.64
CA GLN A 335 16.22 3.77 7.03
C GLN A 335 17.51 2.95 7.18
N THR A 336 17.61 1.83 6.45
CA THR A 336 18.82 0.99 6.42
C THR A 336 20.03 1.78 5.93
N GLN A 337 19.90 2.51 4.82
CA GLN A 337 20.99 3.30 4.25
C GLN A 337 21.39 4.46 5.17
N ALA A 338 20.44 5.13 5.82
CA ALA A 338 20.71 6.21 6.76
C ALA A 338 21.52 5.69 7.96
N GLN A 339 21.10 4.59 8.58
CA GLN A 339 21.79 3.99 9.72
C GLN A 339 23.21 3.49 9.35
N ALA A 340 23.37 2.87 8.18
CA ALA A 340 24.68 2.42 7.71
C ALA A 340 25.66 3.60 7.54
N ARG A 341 25.17 4.75 7.03
CA ARG A 341 25.96 5.98 6.91
C ARG A 341 26.35 6.56 8.27
N GLU A 342 25.43 6.57 9.23
CA GLU A 342 25.72 7.04 10.60
C GLU A 342 26.78 6.17 11.29
N GLN A 343 26.69 4.84 11.14
CA GLN A 343 27.70 3.91 11.69
C GLN A 343 29.06 4.11 11.04
N GLN A 344 29.12 4.26 9.70
CA GLN A 344 30.37 4.55 8.99
C GLN A 344 30.99 5.87 9.47
N GLN A 345 30.18 6.93 9.61
CA GLN A 345 30.67 8.22 10.13
C GLN A 345 31.22 8.12 11.55
N ALA A 346 30.57 7.33 12.44
CA ALA A 346 31.07 7.09 13.79
C ALA A 346 32.40 6.29 13.82
N LEU A 347 32.54 5.31 12.92
CA LEU A 347 33.78 4.54 12.74
C LEU A 347 34.92 5.42 12.19
N GLU A 348 34.63 6.34 11.26
CA GLU A 348 35.62 7.27 10.73
C GLU A 348 36.06 8.30 11.79
N GLN A 349 35.12 8.85 12.56
CA GLN A 349 35.43 9.78 13.66
C GLN A 349 36.27 9.12 14.76
N SER A 350 35.98 7.87 15.12
CA SER A 350 36.77 7.15 16.12
C SER A 350 38.18 6.82 15.62
N GLN A 351 38.36 6.46 14.34
CA GLN A 351 39.69 6.26 13.74
C GLN A 351 40.49 7.57 13.65
N GLN A 352 39.86 8.71 13.34
CA GLN A 352 40.53 10.01 13.33
C GLN A 352 40.94 10.47 14.74
N ALA A 353 40.09 10.23 15.75
CA ALA A 353 40.40 10.55 17.15
C ALA A 353 41.60 9.74 17.69
N VAL A 354 41.71 8.45 17.34
CA VAL A 354 42.85 7.62 17.73
C VAL A 354 44.13 8.03 16.99
N SER A 355 44.02 8.47 15.73
CA SER A 355 45.18 8.90 14.92
C SER A 355 45.79 10.23 15.37
N GLN A 356 44.99 11.16 15.92
CA GLN A 356 45.47 12.43 16.46
C GLN A 356 46.08 12.31 17.87
N ALA A 357 45.86 11.21 18.58
CA ALA A 357 46.38 10.97 19.93
C ALA A 357 47.72 10.18 19.96
N GLY A 358 48.38 10.00 18.81
CA GLY A 358 49.68 9.31 18.72
C GLY A 358 50.82 10.05 19.46
N PRO A 359 51.82 9.33 20.01
CA PRO A 359 52.71 9.86 21.05
C PRO A 359 53.64 10.95 20.53
N SER A 360 53.68 12.08 21.25
CA SER A 360 54.71 13.11 21.07
C SER A 360 56.07 12.51 21.46
N MET A 361 56.86 12.13 20.46
CA MET A 361 58.25 11.70 20.66
C MET A 361 59.08 12.93 21.01
N THR A 362 59.21 13.22 22.31
CA THR A 362 60.16 14.20 22.83
C THR A 362 61.56 13.69 22.53
N ARG A 363 62.31 14.46 21.74
CA ARG A 363 63.67 14.17 21.27
C ARG A 363 64.73 14.63 22.26
#